data_AF-A0A3A8JYV6-F1
#
_entry.id   AF-A0A3A8JYV6-F1
#
_cell.length_a   1.000
_cell.length_b   1.000
_cell.length_c   1.000
_cell.angle_alpha   90.00
_cell.angle_beta   90.00
_cell.angle_gamma   90.00
#
_symmetry.space_group_name_H-M   'P 1'
#
loop_
_entity.id
_entity.type
_entity.pdbx_description
1 polymer ?
#
loop_
_entity_poly.entity_id
_entity_poly.type
_entity_poly.pdbx_seq_one_letter_code
_entity_poly.pdbx_strand_id
1 'polypeptide(L)'
;LYEQMVLHHVDALATVPQVLAGGDVLPVQRVREHVSRLSAESVLLNAYGPTENTTFSTTLTLTRSSTVEAAVSIGRPIGNSTAYVLDPAL
;
A
#
# COMPACT_ATOMS: atom_id res chain seq x y z
N LEU A 1 7.14 -10.92 0.62
CA LEU A 1 7.56 -10.74 -0.80
C LEU A 1 7.92 -9.30 -1.13
N TYR A 2 7.00 -8.32 -0.95
CA TYR A 2 7.25 -6.91 -1.28
C TYR A 2 8.56 -6.35 -0.69
N GLU A 3 8.80 -6.56 0.60
CA GLU A 3 10.03 -6.09 1.27
C GLU A 3 11.30 -6.59 0.59
N GLN A 4 11.35 -7.86 0.21
CA GLN A 4 12.51 -8.46 -0.48
C GLN A 4 12.70 -7.86 -1.88
N MET A 5 11.61 -7.57 -2.60
CA MET A 5 11.69 -6.91 -3.90
C MET A 5 12.22 -5.47 -3.79
N VAL A 6 11.82 -4.72 -2.77
CA VAL A 6 12.40 -3.39 -2.52
C VAL A 6 13.88 -3.51 -2.14
N LEU A 7 14.22 -4.44 -1.24
CA LEU A 7 15.60 -4.65 -0.80
C LEU A 7 16.59 -4.94 -1.94
N HIS A 8 16.17 -5.71 -2.94
CA HIS A 8 17.08 -6.22 -3.97
C HIS A 8 16.85 -5.65 -5.37
N HIS A 9 15.64 -5.16 -5.65
CA HIS A 9 15.19 -4.82 -7.01
C HIS A 9 14.28 -3.57 -7.05
N VAL A 10 14.46 -2.60 -6.14
CA VAL A 10 13.64 -1.38 -6.11
C VAL A 10 13.66 -0.59 -7.41
N ASP A 11 14.78 -0.58 -8.14
CA ASP A 11 14.86 0.12 -9.43
C ASP A 11 13.96 -0.53 -10.49
N ALA A 12 13.82 -1.86 -10.46
CA ALA A 12 12.86 -2.54 -11.33
C ALA A 12 11.42 -2.20 -10.95
N LEU A 13 11.11 -2.17 -9.65
CA LEU A 13 9.78 -1.76 -9.17
C LEU A 13 9.44 -0.31 -9.56
N ALA A 14 10.41 0.60 -9.52
CA ALA A 14 10.22 2.01 -9.87
C ALA A 14 9.84 2.24 -11.36
N THR A 15 10.15 1.28 -12.24
CA THR A 15 9.72 1.32 -13.65
C THR A 15 8.27 0.88 -13.86
N VAL A 16 7.66 0.22 -12.87
CA VAL A 16 6.27 -0.23 -12.96
C VAL A 16 5.34 0.95 -12.70
N PRO A 17 4.35 1.23 -13.57
CA PRO A 17 3.43 2.35 -13.36
C PRO A 17 2.61 2.24 -12.07
N GLN A 18 2.21 1.02 -11.70
CA GLN A 18 1.47 0.77 -10.48
C GLN A 18 1.93 -0.52 -9.82
N VAL A 19 2.40 -0.41 -8.57
CA VAL A 19 2.72 -1.58 -7.73
C VAL A 19 1.68 -1.69 -6.64
N LEU A 20 0.98 -2.82 -6.58
CA LEU A 20 0.09 -3.14 -5.48
C LEU A 20 0.82 -4.07 -4.52
N ALA A 21 0.86 -3.70 -3.24
CA ALA A 21 1.42 -4.51 -2.17
C ALA A 21 0.38 -4.66 -1.05
N GLY A 22 0.33 -5.83 -0.44
CA GLY A 22 -0.68 -6.15 0.57
C GLY A 22 -0.49 -7.55 1.15
N GLY A 23 -1.38 -7.94 2.05
CA GLY A 23 -1.38 -9.24 2.72
C GLY A 23 -0.51 -9.33 3.98
N ASP A 24 0.31 -8.32 4.26
CA ASP A 24 1.04 -8.14 5.53
C ASP A 24 1.33 -6.65 5.77
N VAL A 25 1.81 -6.29 6.95
CA VAL A 25 2.23 -4.93 7.31
C VAL A 25 3.39 -4.51 6.42
N LEU A 26 3.23 -3.40 5.69
CA LEU A 26 4.32 -2.85 4.87
C LEU A 26 5.38 -2.15 5.74
N PRO A 27 6.66 -2.56 5.69
CA PRO A 27 7.72 -1.92 6.46
C PRO A 27 7.94 -0.48 5.98
N VAL A 28 7.86 0.48 6.89
CA VAL A 28 7.91 1.91 6.58
C VAL A 28 9.19 2.33 5.88
N GLN A 29 10.33 1.74 6.27
CA GLN A 29 11.61 2.01 5.62
C GLN A 29 11.59 1.61 4.14
N ARG A 30 10.98 0.46 3.81
CA ARG A 30 10.88 -0.05 2.43
C ARG A 30 9.89 0.76 1.60
N VAL A 31 8.79 1.16 2.21
CA VAL A 31 7.83 2.05 1.55
C VAL A 31 8.46 3.40 1.23
N ARG A 32 9.18 4.03 2.18
CA ARG A 32 9.92 5.28 1.92
C ARG A 32 10.94 5.13 0.82
N GLU A 33 11.73 4.06 0.85
CA GLU A 33 12.74 3.77 -0.18
C GLU A 33 12.09 3.68 -1.57
N HIS A 34 11.06 2.85 -1.71
CA HIS A 34 10.36 2.69 -2.98
C HIS A 34 9.70 4.00 -3.45
N VAL A 35 8.96 4.68 -2.56
CA VAL A 35 8.30 5.96 -2.86
C VAL A 35 9.30 7.02 -3.35
N SER A 36 10.50 7.08 -2.76
CA SER A 36 11.53 8.04 -3.17
C SER A 36 12.04 7.85 -4.61
N ARG A 37 11.91 6.62 -5.14
CA ARG A 37 12.35 6.24 -6.50
C ARG A 37 11.24 6.26 -7.54
N LEU A 38 9.98 6.43 -7.14
CA LEU A 38 8.87 6.49 -8.08
C LEU A 38 9.03 7.64 -9.08
N SER A 39 8.60 7.41 -10.32
CA SER A 39 8.38 8.47 -11.29
C SER A 39 7.20 9.37 -10.88
N ALA A 40 7.01 10.51 -11.56
CA ALA A 40 5.86 11.39 -11.28
C ALA A 40 4.50 10.74 -11.57
N GLU A 41 4.47 9.79 -12.52
CA GLU A 41 3.25 9.12 -12.98
C GLU A 41 3.05 7.73 -12.33
N SER A 42 4.04 7.26 -11.56
CA SER A 42 4.00 5.95 -10.91
C SER A 42 3.43 6.02 -9.50
N VAL A 43 2.73 4.98 -9.07
CA VAL A 43 2.16 4.88 -7.72
C VAL A 43 2.42 3.53 -7.06
N LEU A 44 2.57 3.57 -5.74
CA LEU A 44 2.53 2.40 -4.86
C LEU A 44 1.17 2.37 -4.16
N LEU A 45 0.46 1.25 -4.21
CA LEU A 45 -0.77 1.06 -3.45
C LEU A 45 -0.52 0.07 -2.32
N ASN A 46 -0.80 0.50 -1.08
CA ASN A 46 -1.00 -0.43 0.03
C ASN A 46 -2.45 -0.91 -0.01
N ALA A 47 -2.67 -2.20 -0.25
CA ALA A 47 -3.98 -2.78 -0.42
C ALA A 47 -4.25 -3.80 0.68
N TYR A 48 -5.39 -3.64 1.35
CA TYR A 48 -5.83 -4.51 2.43
C TYR A 48 -7.20 -5.08 2.09
N GLY A 49 -7.37 -6.38 2.27
CA GLY A 49 -8.67 -7.03 2.24
C GLY A 49 -8.53 -8.51 2.62
N PRO A 50 -9.47 -9.04 3.42
CA PRO A 50 -9.58 -10.47 3.62
C PRO A 50 -10.13 -11.14 2.35
N THR A 51 -9.91 -12.45 2.21
CA THR A 51 -10.41 -13.22 1.06
C THR A 51 -11.94 -13.17 0.98
N GLU A 52 -12.63 -13.16 2.12
CA GLU A 52 -14.08 -13.12 2.27
C GLU A 52 -14.71 -11.85 1.67
N ASN A 53 -13.96 -10.75 1.57
CA ASN A 53 -14.41 -9.51 0.94
C ASN A 53 -13.76 -9.29 -0.44
N THR A 54 -13.35 -10.38 -1.10
CA THR A 54 -12.84 -10.44 -2.48
C THR A 54 -11.58 -9.60 -2.71
N THR A 55 -10.44 -10.13 -2.28
CA THR A 55 -9.09 -9.58 -2.55
C THR A 55 -8.78 -8.29 -1.76
N PHE A 56 -9.43 -7.16 -2.05
CA PHE A 56 -9.11 -5.86 -1.44
C PHE A 56 -10.40 -5.15 -1.03
N SER A 57 -10.36 -4.55 0.16
CA SER A 57 -11.46 -3.77 0.74
C SER A 57 -11.08 -2.30 0.89
N THR A 58 -9.81 -2.01 1.22
CA THR A 58 -9.30 -0.65 1.36
C THR A 58 -7.96 -0.50 0.64
N THR A 59 -7.68 0.70 0.13
CA THR A 59 -6.39 1.03 -0.46
C THR A 59 -5.88 2.41 -0.05
N LEU A 60 -4.57 2.52 0.13
CA LEU A 60 -3.84 3.79 0.23
C LEU A 60 -2.96 3.95 -1.01
N THR A 61 -3.16 5.02 -1.77
CA THR A 61 -2.27 5.39 -2.87
C THR A 61 -1.15 6.29 -2.37
N LEU A 62 0.10 5.89 -2.63
CA LEU A 62 1.32 6.61 -2.33
C LEU A 62 1.99 7.03 -3.64
N THR A 63 2.26 8.32 -3.74
CA THR A 63 2.99 8.97 -4.82
C THR A 63 4.38 9.37 -4.34
N ARG A 64 5.25 9.82 -5.24
CA ARG A 64 6.58 10.36 -4.88
C ARG A 64 6.55 11.49 -3.84
N SER A 65 5.47 12.27 -3.80
CA SER A 65 5.28 13.37 -2.84
C SER A 65 4.67 12.92 -1.50
N SER A 66 4.33 11.64 -1.34
CA SER A 66 3.71 11.13 -0.13
C SER A 66 4.73 10.98 1.01
N THR A 67 4.39 11.50 2.17
CA THR A 67 5.15 11.32 3.41
C THR A 67 4.59 10.15 4.22
N VAL A 68 5.49 9.28 4.71
CA VAL A 68 5.14 8.11 5.53
C VAL A 68 5.92 8.19 6.83
N GLU A 69 5.27 8.45 7.96
CA GLU A 69 5.96 8.78 9.23
C GLU A 69 6.11 7.60 10.19
N ALA A 70 5.02 6.89 10.48
CA ALA A 70 4.99 5.87 11.53
C ALA A 70 4.51 4.51 11.01
N ALA A 71 3.21 4.34 10.76
CA ALA A 71 2.63 3.14 10.16
C ALA A 71 2.01 3.48 8.80
N VAL A 72 2.03 2.53 7.88
CA VAL A 72 1.40 2.70 6.57
C VAL A 72 -0.09 2.40 6.74
N SER A 73 -0.93 3.41 6.55
CA SER A 73 -2.39 3.22 6.59
C SER A 73 -2.84 2.23 5.52
N ILE A 74 -3.89 1.45 5.83
CA ILE A 74 -4.61 0.62 4.83
C ILE A 74 -5.52 1.46 3.91
N GLY A 75 -5.62 2.75 4.19
CA GLY A 75 -6.26 3.75 3.34
C GLY A 75 -7.77 3.80 3.49
N ARG A 76 -8.48 3.91 2.37
CA ARG A 76 -9.95 4.12 2.32
C ARG A 76 -10.64 2.98 1.59
N PRO A 77 -11.94 2.72 1.85
CA PRO A 77 -12.71 1.73 1.13
C PRO A 77 -12.64 1.95 -0.39
N ILE A 78 -12.51 0.86 -1.14
CA ILE A 78 -12.63 0.90 -2.59
C ILE A 78 -14.09 1.18 -3.01
N GLY A 79 -14.31 1.50 -4.29
CA GLY A 79 -15.64 1.76 -4.82
C GLY A 79 -16.62 0.63 -4.50
N ASN A 80 -17.86 0.99 -4.17
CA ASN A 80 -18.93 0.06 -3.79
C ASN A 80 -18.64 -0.80 -2.54
N SER A 81 -17.67 -0.40 -1.71
CA SER A 81 -17.34 -1.07 -0.44
C SER A 81 -17.39 -0.10 0.73
N THR A 82 -17.50 -0.63 1.95
CA THR A 82 -17.48 0.14 3.20
C THR A 82 -16.51 -0.51 4.19
N ALA A 83 -16.01 0.29 5.14
CA ALA A 83 -15.22 -0.21 6.27
C ALA A 83 -15.70 0.49 7.54
N TYR A 84 -15.91 -0.29 8.59
CA TYR A 84 -16.37 0.20 9.88
C TYR A 84 -15.39 -0.22 10.97
N VAL A 85 -15.14 0.67 11.92
CA VAL A 85 -14.46 0.36 13.18
C VAL A 85 -15.53 0.40 14.26
N LEU A 86 -15.84 -0.76 14.83
CA LEU A 86 -16.91 -0.94 15.80
C LEU A 86 -16.31 -1.22 17.18
N ASP A 87 -17.02 -0.81 18.23
CA ASP A 87 -16.76 -1.27 19.59
C ASP A 87 -17.53 -2.58 19.87
N PRO A 88 -17.38 -3.22 21.05
CA PRO A 88 -18.09 -4.47 21.35
C PRO A 88 -19.61 -4.33 21.59
N ALA A 89 -20.16 -3.12 21.62
CA ALA A 89 -21.59 -2.88 21.87
C ALA A 89 -22.43 -2.79 20.58
N LEU A 90 -21.77 -2.75 19.42
CA LEU A 90 -22.32 -2.90 18.08
C LEU A 90 -21.95 -4.26 17.50
#